data_AF-A0A970FXB1-F1
#
_entry.id   AF-A0A970FXB1-F1
#
_cell.length_a   1.000
_cell.length_b   1.000
_cell.length_c   1.000
_cell.angle_alpha   90.00
_cell.angle_beta   90.00
_cell.angle_gamma   90.00
#
_symmetry.space_group_name_H-M   'P 1'
#
loop_
_entity.id
_entity.type
_entity.pdbx_description
1 polymer ?
#
loop_
_entity_poly.entity_id
_entity_poly.type
_entity_poly.pdbx_seq_one_letter_code
_entity_poly.pdbx_strand_id
1 'polypeptide(L)'
;HKLSALLLPVLADSGFTEQTAYVPVTAPVLDPGATPTPKPPVTPTPDPDREQALDVLRLASLDLFAMQALVLIDPAWQSILDTSRERVIAGYLNDALPLYAWAWQPSGGYLPFAGSQPLIDTEEAMATILHLCEVGIIPQTSISWIRDQLYNHTVLYAAYHAGQGSAAVKQESHAVYAMVARIARIIQDEALYRAAVDRLLWHQATSRTSPALSAFFREAANDEIFVWAADNTWALLALR
;
A
#
# COMPACT_ATOMS: atom_id res chain seq x y z
N HIS A 1 -28.24 11.96 -3.17
CA HIS A 1 -28.69 13.06 -4.06
C HIS A 1 -27.85 14.35 -3.98
N LYS A 2 -27.90 15.19 -2.93
CA LYS A 2 -27.10 16.45 -2.91
C LYS A 2 -25.59 16.23 -2.87
N LEU A 3 -25.11 15.27 -2.06
CA LEU A 3 -23.68 14.90 -2.01
C LEU A 3 -23.21 14.28 -3.32
N SER A 4 -23.96 13.34 -3.89
CA SER A 4 -23.65 12.73 -5.18
C SER A 4 -23.53 13.76 -6.30
N ALA A 5 -24.42 14.76 -6.34
CA ALA A 5 -24.39 15.81 -7.35
C ALA A 5 -23.11 16.69 -7.27
N LEU A 6 -22.45 16.76 -6.11
CA LEU A 6 -21.20 17.49 -5.92
C LEU A 6 -19.97 16.62 -6.21
N LEU A 7 -20.01 15.36 -5.79
CA LEU A 7 -18.83 14.48 -5.82
C LEU A 7 -18.68 13.75 -7.16
N LEU A 8 -19.77 13.29 -7.77
CA LEU A 8 -19.70 12.47 -8.98
C LEU A 8 -19.01 13.18 -10.14
N PRO A 9 -19.25 14.47 -10.44
CA PRO A 9 -18.55 15.14 -11.54
C PRO A 9 -17.03 15.19 -11.34
N VAL A 10 -16.57 15.29 -10.08
CA VAL A 10 -15.15 15.36 -9.73
C VAL A 10 -14.52 13.97 -9.81
N LEU A 11 -15.16 12.97 -9.21
CA LEU A 11 -14.62 11.60 -9.16
C LEU A 11 -14.73 10.86 -10.50
N ALA A 12 -15.69 11.24 -11.35
CA ALA A 12 -15.85 10.68 -12.69
C ALA A 12 -14.80 11.22 -13.67
N ASP A 13 -14.06 12.28 -13.30
CA ASP A 13 -12.96 12.74 -14.14
C ASP A 13 -11.91 11.64 -14.25
N SER A 14 -11.63 11.21 -15.47
CA SER A 14 -10.59 10.23 -15.78
C SER A 14 -9.22 10.65 -15.23
N GLY A 15 -8.97 11.95 -15.07
CA GLY A 15 -7.74 12.50 -14.50
C GLY A 15 -7.82 12.86 -13.02
N PHE A 16 -8.84 12.40 -12.27
CA PHE A 16 -8.96 12.70 -10.85
C PHE A 16 -7.74 12.22 -10.05
N THR A 17 -7.22 13.11 -9.21
CA THR A 17 -6.09 12.92 -8.32
C THR A 17 -6.43 13.54 -6.96
N GLU A 18 -5.91 12.97 -5.88
CA GLU A 18 -6.25 13.39 -4.51
C GLU A 18 -5.04 13.85 -3.70
N GLN A 19 -3.82 13.56 -4.16
CA GLN A 19 -2.59 13.87 -3.45
C GLN A 19 -1.47 14.22 -4.43
N THR A 20 -0.55 15.08 -4.00
CA THR A 20 0.72 15.30 -4.70
C THR A 20 1.80 14.38 -4.12
N ALA A 21 2.37 13.54 -4.97
CA ALA A 21 3.52 12.69 -4.70
C ALA A 21 4.81 13.40 -5.08
N TYR A 22 5.89 13.08 -4.36
CA TYR A 22 7.24 13.51 -4.71
C TYR A 22 8.04 12.25 -5.04
N VAL A 23 8.64 12.20 -6.23
CA VAL A 23 9.44 11.03 -6.68
C VAL A 23 10.77 11.48 -7.27
N PRO A 24 11.84 10.69 -7.20
CA PRO A 24 13.14 11.05 -7.77
C PRO A 24 13.03 11.20 -9.29
N VAL A 25 13.65 12.24 -9.84
CA VAL A 25 13.75 12.39 -11.30
C VAL A 25 14.74 11.34 -11.84
N THR A 26 14.25 10.37 -12.61
CA THR A 26 15.13 9.41 -13.31
C THR A 26 15.96 10.15 -14.35
N ALA A 27 17.28 9.95 -14.33
CA ALA A 27 18.15 10.45 -15.38
C ALA A 27 17.73 9.89 -16.75
N PRO A 28 17.83 10.67 -17.85
CA PRO A 28 17.53 10.16 -19.17
C PRO A 28 18.41 8.94 -19.49
N VAL A 29 17.80 7.86 -19.96
CA VAL A 29 18.51 6.68 -20.45
C VAL A 29 19.31 7.10 -21.68
N LEU A 30 20.64 7.06 -21.57
CA LEU A 30 21.52 7.32 -22.71
C LEU A 30 21.32 6.20 -23.74
N ASP A 31 21.00 6.58 -24.99
CA ASP A 31 20.90 5.64 -26.11
C ASP A 31 22.25 4.91 -26.29
N PRO A 32 22.32 3.57 -26.12
CA PRO A 32 23.55 2.81 -26.27
C PRO A 32 24.19 2.91 -27.66
N GLY A 33 23.41 3.32 -28.67
CA GLY A 33 23.86 3.50 -30.07
C GLY A 33 24.31 4.92 -30.42
N ALA A 34 24.18 5.90 -29.52
CA ALA A 34 24.56 7.27 -29.80
C ALA A 34 26.08 7.49 -29.66
N THR A 35 26.83 7.40 -30.76
CA THR A 35 28.19 7.94 -30.83
C THR A 35 28.15 9.47 -30.75
N PRO A 36 28.70 10.13 -29.72
CA PRO A 36 28.60 11.57 -29.60
C PRO A 36 29.70 12.24 -30.44
N THR A 37 29.33 12.93 -31.52
CA THR A 37 30.21 13.92 -32.17
C THR A 37 29.34 14.98 -32.83
N PRO A 38 29.25 16.23 -32.31
CA PRO A 38 30.08 16.91 -31.32
C PRO A 38 29.56 16.76 -29.87
N LYS A 39 30.41 17.05 -28.88
CA LYS A 39 30.08 17.02 -27.45
C LYS A 39 28.85 17.90 -27.18
N PRO A 40 27.72 17.34 -26.70
CA PRO A 40 26.56 18.14 -26.31
C PRO A 40 26.98 19.18 -25.27
N PRO A 41 26.41 20.40 -25.29
CA PRO A 41 26.57 21.32 -24.16
C PRO A 41 26.17 20.57 -22.89
N VAL A 42 26.97 20.73 -21.84
CA VAL A 42 26.86 20.00 -20.57
C VAL A 42 25.39 19.97 -20.17
N THR A 43 24.75 18.81 -20.40
CA THR A 43 23.38 18.59 -19.96
C THR A 43 23.42 18.75 -18.45
N PRO A 44 22.51 19.51 -17.82
CA PRO A 44 22.57 19.72 -16.38
C PRO A 44 22.72 18.37 -15.71
N THR A 45 23.78 18.23 -14.90
CA THR A 45 24.02 17.03 -14.09
C THR A 45 22.69 16.72 -13.39
N PRO A 46 22.12 15.51 -13.55
CA PRO A 46 20.92 15.14 -12.83
C PRO A 46 21.18 15.37 -11.35
N ASP A 47 20.39 16.25 -10.74
CA ASP A 47 20.44 16.46 -9.31
C ASP A 47 19.75 15.24 -8.67
N PRO A 48 20.50 14.35 -7.99
CA PRO A 48 19.94 13.13 -7.42
C PRO A 48 18.91 13.41 -6.32
N ASP A 49 18.88 14.63 -5.79
CA ASP A 49 17.91 15.09 -4.79
C ASP A 49 16.72 15.82 -5.41
N ARG A 50 16.70 15.95 -6.75
CA ARG A 50 15.58 16.61 -7.44
C ARG A 50 14.40 15.66 -7.51
N GLU A 51 13.40 15.99 -6.70
CA GLU A 51 12.09 15.35 -6.74
C GLU A 51 11.18 16.03 -7.77
N GLN A 52 10.35 15.23 -8.44
CA GLN A 52 9.25 15.69 -9.26
C GLN A 52 7.95 15.58 -8.47
N ALA A 53 7.21 16.69 -8.42
CA ALA A 53 5.86 16.70 -7.89
C ALA A 53 4.88 16.16 -8.96
N LEU A 54 4.10 15.15 -8.60
CA LEU A 54 3.12 14.49 -9.46
C LEU A 54 1.78 14.45 -8.74
N ASP A 55 0.70 14.86 -9.40
CA ASP A 55 -0.64 14.65 -8.86
C ASP A 55 -1.10 13.22 -9.13
N VAL A 56 -1.54 12.53 -8.08
CA VAL A 56 -1.77 11.09 -8.07
C VAL A 56 -3.06 10.72 -7.34
N LEU A 57 -3.54 9.51 -7.63
CA LEU A 57 -4.60 8.83 -6.92
C LEU A 57 -4.01 7.60 -6.21
N ARG A 58 -4.05 7.55 -4.87
CA ARG A 58 -3.52 6.39 -4.16
C ARG A 58 -4.43 5.19 -4.36
N LEU A 59 -3.86 4.00 -4.46
CA LEU A 59 -4.69 2.79 -4.64
C LEU A 59 -5.36 2.39 -3.32
N ALA A 60 -4.68 2.56 -2.19
CA ALA A 60 -5.19 2.24 -0.87
C ALA A 60 -6.35 3.15 -0.40
N SER A 61 -6.55 4.31 -1.02
CA SER A 61 -7.68 5.20 -0.70
C SER A 61 -8.98 4.82 -1.42
N LEU A 62 -8.88 3.96 -2.45
CA LEU A 62 -10.01 3.45 -3.21
C LEU A 62 -10.70 2.33 -2.43
N ASP A 63 -11.47 2.71 -1.40
CA ASP A 63 -12.30 1.79 -0.62
C ASP A 63 -13.47 1.27 -1.47
N LEU A 64 -13.22 0.14 -2.14
CA LEU A 64 -14.17 -0.49 -3.04
C LEU A 64 -15.43 -0.97 -2.33
N PHE A 65 -15.33 -1.34 -1.04
CA PHE A 65 -16.47 -1.78 -0.25
C PHE A 65 -17.40 -0.61 0.08
N ALA A 66 -16.84 0.52 0.50
CA ALA A 66 -17.60 1.75 0.70
C ALA A 66 -18.28 2.21 -0.60
N MET A 67 -17.57 2.15 -1.74
CA MET A 67 -18.15 2.47 -3.04
C MET A 67 -19.29 1.52 -3.42
N GLN A 68 -19.17 0.21 -3.17
CA GLN A 68 -20.28 -0.74 -3.34
C GLN A 68 -21.50 -0.38 -2.49
N ALA A 69 -21.29 0.02 -1.23
CA ALA A 69 -22.39 0.47 -0.38
C ALA A 69 -23.06 1.75 -0.92
N LEU A 70 -22.28 2.67 -1.49
CA LEU A 70 -22.80 3.89 -2.11
C LEU A 70 -23.64 3.61 -3.37
N VAL A 71 -23.29 2.60 -4.17
CA VAL A 71 -24.10 2.17 -5.32
C VAL A 71 -25.52 1.76 -4.90
N LEU A 72 -25.68 1.12 -3.74
CA LEU A 72 -27.00 0.75 -3.22
C LEU A 72 -27.87 1.96 -2.86
N ILE A 73 -27.25 3.10 -2.59
CA ILE A 73 -27.93 4.37 -2.25
C ILE A 73 -28.17 5.20 -3.51
N ASP A 74 -27.21 5.24 -4.42
CA ASP A 74 -27.24 6.03 -5.65
C ASP A 74 -26.50 5.30 -6.79
N PRO A 75 -27.24 4.69 -7.75
CA PRO A 75 -26.65 3.88 -8.82
C PRO A 75 -25.64 4.61 -9.71
N ALA A 76 -25.62 5.95 -9.70
CA ALA A 76 -24.64 6.71 -10.46
C ALA A 76 -23.19 6.51 -9.95
N TRP A 77 -23.01 5.96 -8.75
CA TRP A 77 -21.70 5.55 -8.24
C TRP A 77 -21.12 4.31 -8.93
N GLN A 78 -21.93 3.59 -9.72
CA GLN A 78 -21.49 2.33 -10.34
C GLN A 78 -20.28 2.54 -11.25
N SER A 79 -20.28 3.60 -12.06
CA SER A 79 -19.15 3.91 -12.95
C SER A 79 -17.87 4.26 -12.17
N ILE A 80 -17.99 4.94 -11.03
CA ILE A 80 -16.85 5.28 -10.15
C ILE A 80 -16.28 4.01 -9.53
N LEU A 81 -17.13 3.11 -9.04
CA LEU A 81 -16.73 1.82 -8.50
C LEU A 81 -16.00 0.98 -9.56
N ASP A 82 -16.56 0.88 -10.77
CA ASP A 82 -15.97 0.06 -11.84
C ASP A 82 -14.61 0.61 -12.26
N THR A 83 -14.50 1.93 -12.48
CA THR A 83 -13.22 2.57 -12.84
C THR A 83 -12.20 2.44 -11.70
N SER A 84 -12.61 2.62 -10.45
CA SER A 84 -11.72 2.47 -9.28
C SER A 84 -11.23 1.04 -9.15
N ARG A 85 -12.12 0.05 -9.33
CA ARG A 85 -11.77 -1.37 -9.32
C ARG A 85 -10.78 -1.72 -10.42
N GLU A 86 -10.99 -1.25 -11.65
CA GLU A 86 -10.07 -1.47 -12.76
C GLU A 86 -8.68 -0.90 -12.47
N ARG A 87 -8.61 0.32 -11.92
CA ARG A 87 -7.35 0.95 -11.50
C ARG A 87 -6.63 0.15 -10.41
N VAL A 88 -7.37 -0.30 -9.39
CA VAL A 88 -6.76 -1.11 -8.32
C VAL A 88 -6.22 -2.43 -8.88
N ILE A 89 -6.99 -3.15 -9.69
CA ILE A 89 -6.57 -4.44 -10.26
C ILE A 89 -5.34 -4.28 -11.16
N ALA A 90 -5.33 -3.28 -12.03
CA ALA A 90 -4.23 -3.03 -12.95
C ALA A 90 -2.97 -2.47 -12.26
N GLY A 91 -3.07 -2.07 -10.99
CA GLY A 91 -1.94 -1.63 -10.17
C GLY A 91 -1.06 -2.75 -9.60
N TYR A 92 -1.31 -4.01 -9.95
CA TYR A 92 -0.44 -5.13 -9.58
C TYR A 92 0.99 -4.92 -10.09
N LEU A 93 1.99 -5.13 -9.25
CA LEU A 93 3.39 -4.87 -9.59
C LEU A 93 3.99 -5.97 -10.47
N ASN A 94 4.25 -7.15 -9.92
CA ASN A 94 4.81 -8.30 -10.64
C ASN A 94 4.86 -9.54 -9.72
N ASP A 95 5.19 -10.71 -10.26
CA ASP A 95 5.22 -11.96 -9.50
C ASP A 95 6.39 -12.08 -8.50
N ALA A 96 7.44 -11.27 -8.64
CA ALA A 96 8.56 -11.26 -7.70
C ALA A 96 8.21 -10.52 -6.40
N LEU A 97 7.38 -9.48 -6.50
CA LEU A 97 6.75 -8.80 -5.38
C LEU A 97 5.27 -8.59 -5.73
N PRO A 98 4.40 -9.60 -5.49
CA PRO A 98 3.00 -9.63 -5.91
C PRO A 98 2.12 -8.75 -5.02
N LEU A 99 2.55 -7.51 -4.83
CA LEU A 99 1.89 -6.42 -4.15
C LEU A 99 1.37 -5.43 -5.20
N TYR A 100 0.80 -4.33 -4.72
CA TYR A 100 0.21 -3.29 -5.54
C TYR A 100 1.03 -2.01 -5.47
N ALA A 101 0.98 -1.25 -6.55
CA ALA A 101 1.56 0.07 -6.63
C ALA A 101 0.95 1.01 -5.57
N TRP A 102 1.73 1.98 -5.12
CA TRP A 102 1.25 2.97 -4.16
C TRP A 102 0.16 3.87 -4.76
N ALA A 103 0.33 4.33 -6.00
CA ALA A 103 -0.61 5.22 -6.65
C ALA A 103 -0.68 5.06 -8.17
N TRP A 104 -1.71 5.66 -8.77
CA TRP A 104 -1.86 5.86 -10.20
C TRP A 104 -1.77 7.35 -10.54
N GLN A 105 -1.08 7.65 -11.62
CA GLN A 105 -0.83 9.00 -12.13
C GLN A 105 -1.35 9.10 -13.57
N PRO A 106 -2.22 10.06 -13.91
CA PRO A 106 -2.93 10.07 -15.19
C PRO A 106 -2.07 10.03 -16.46
N SER A 107 -0.91 10.68 -16.46
CA SER A 107 -0.07 10.82 -17.67
C SER A 107 1.08 9.82 -17.77
N GLY A 108 1.28 8.98 -16.76
CA GLY A 108 2.51 8.21 -16.53
C GLY A 108 2.28 6.85 -15.89
N GLY A 109 1.03 6.52 -15.52
CA GLY A 109 0.64 5.18 -15.09
C GLY A 109 0.87 4.93 -13.61
N TYR A 110 1.21 3.69 -13.24
CA TYR A 110 1.35 3.28 -11.84
C TYR A 110 2.71 3.67 -11.26
N LEU A 111 2.67 4.23 -10.06
CA LEU A 111 3.82 4.59 -9.25
C LEU A 111 3.95 3.59 -8.11
N PRO A 112 5.01 2.75 -8.10
CA PRO A 112 5.17 1.75 -7.05
C PRO A 112 5.40 2.35 -5.66
N PHE A 113 5.97 3.56 -5.59
CA PHE A 113 6.37 4.20 -4.33
C PHE A 113 6.25 5.72 -4.42
N ALA A 114 6.39 6.39 -3.27
CA ALA A 114 6.61 7.82 -3.15
C ALA A 114 7.82 8.10 -2.24
N GLY A 115 8.40 9.30 -2.36
CA GLY A 115 9.58 9.74 -1.64
C GLY A 115 10.89 9.38 -2.35
N SER A 116 12.01 9.70 -1.70
CA SER A 116 13.34 9.64 -2.30
C SER A 116 13.90 8.23 -2.52
N GLN A 117 13.28 7.20 -1.95
CA GLN A 117 13.75 5.81 -2.02
C GLN A 117 12.71 4.90 -2.71
N PRO A 118 13.13 3.98 -3.60
CA PRO A 118 12.24 3.10 -4.35
C PRO A 118 11.74 1.92 -3.51
N LEU A 119 11.04 2.22 -2.42
CA LEU A 119 10.56 1.25 -1.44
C LEU A 119 9.04 1.12 -1.49
N ILE A 120 8.55 -0.10 -1.56
CA ILE A 120 7.13 -0.42 -1.47
C ILE A 120 6.72 -0.38 0.00
N ASP A 121 5.74 0.45 0.33
CA ASP A 121 5.10 0.46 1.64
C ASP A 121 4.12 -0.72 1.77
N THR A 122 4.37 -1.59 2.74
CA THR A 122 3.59 -2.82 2.91
C THR A 122 2.21 -2.53 3.48
N GLU A 123 2.04 -1.48 4.28
CA GLU A 123 0.74 -1.09 4.82
C GLU A 123 -0.19 -0.60 3.70
N GLU A 124 0.32 0.24 2.79
CA GLU A 124 -0.39 0.71 1.59
C GLU A 124 -0.80 -0.45 0.67
N ALA A 125 0.15 -1.34 0.37
CA ALA A 125 -0.12 -2.51 -0.45
C ALA A 125 -1.14 -3.46 0.21
N MET A 126 -1.04 -3.67 1.53
CA MET A 126 -1.94 -4.57 2.25
C MET A 126 -3.36 -4.00 2.36
N ALA A 127 -3.50 -2.69 2.56
CA ALA A 127 -4.80 -2.02 2.54
C ALA A 127 -5.48 -2.18 1.16
N THR A 128 -4.70 -2.06 0.08
CA THR A 128 -5.18 -2.28 -1.29
C THR A 128 -5.69 -3.72 -1.50
N ILE A 129 -4.93 -4.72 -1.04
CA ILE A 129 -5.34 -6.14 -1.09
C ILE A 129 -6.61 -6.39 -0.26
N LEU A 130 -6.70 -5.78 0.92
CA LEU A 130 -7.87 -5.87 1.79
C LEU A 130 -9.12 -5.34 1.09
N HIS A 131 -9.06 -4.16 0.46
CA HIS A 131 -10.19 -3.59 -0.27
C HIS A 131 -10.65 -4.46 -1.44
N LEU A 132 -9.72 -5.11 -2.15
CA LEU A 132 -10.07 -6.11 -3.17
C LEU A 132 -10.81 -7.31 -2.55
N CYS A 133 -10.30 -7.84 -1.44
CA CYS A 133 -10.90 -8.99 -0.76
C CYS A 133 -12.30 -8.65 -0.21
N GLU A 134 -12.50 -7.46 0.36
CA GLU A 134 -13.78 -7.00 0.89
C GLU A 134 -14.90 -6.96 -0.16
N VAL A 135 -14.54 -6.80 -1.45
CA VAL A 135 -15.48 -6.87 -2.58
C VAL A 135 -15.50 -8.21 -3.30
N GLY A 136 -14.89 -9.25 -2.73
CA GLY A 136 -14.88 -10.62 -3.25
C GLY A 136 -13.83 -10.90 -4.33
N ILE A 137 -12.89 -9.97 -4.57
CA ILE A 137 -11.80 -10.15 -5.54
C ILE A 137 -10.58 -10.64 -4.77
N ILE A 138 -10.25 -11.93 -4.91
CA ILE A 138 -9.17 -12.54 -4.14
C ILE A 138 -7.90 -12.68 -5.00
N PRO A 139 -6.87 -11.82 -4.83
CA PRO A 139 -5.64 -11.89 -5.60
C PRO A 139 -4.76 -13.05 -5.11
N GLN A 140 -4.94 -14.23 -5.69
CA GLN A 140 -4.34 -15.48 -5.21
C GLN A 140 -2.81 -15.44 -5.13
N THR A 141 -2.13 -14.76 -6.06
CA THR A 141 -0.67 -14.62 -6.04
C THR A 141 -0.21 -13.80 -4.82
N SER A 142 -0.89 -12.69 -4.53
CA SER A 142 -0.62 -11.86 -3.35
C SER A 142 -0.89 -12.64 -2.06
N ILE A 143 -2.03 -13.36 -1.97
CA ILE A 143 -2.34 -14.18 -0.79
C ILE A 143 -1.29 -15.27 -0.58
N SER A 144 -0.83 -15.91 -1.66
CA SER A 144 0.21 -16.94 -1.58
C SER A 144 1.53 -16.38 -1.08
N TRP A 145 1.90 -15.17 -1.51
CA TRP A 145 3.07 -14.47 -0.99
C TRP A 145 2.92 -14.11 0.49
N ILE A 146 1.75 -13.63 0.93
CA ILE A 146 1.50 -13.35 2.36
C ILE A 146 1.65 -14.62 3.20
N ARG A 147 1.11 -15.76 2.72
CA ARG A 147 1.27 -17.06 3.38
C ARG A 147 2.73 -17.45 3.47
N ASP A 148 3.49 -17.30 2.39
CA ASP A 148 4.93 -17.59 2.38
C ASP A 148 5.70 -16.74 3.41
N GLN A 149 5.44 -15.44 3.44
CA GLN A 149 6.05 -14.54 4.42
C GLN A 149 5.73 -14.94 5.86
N LEU A 150 4.48 -15.30 6.18
CA LEU A 150 4.11 -15.68 7.55
C LEU A 150 4.48 -17.11 7.93
N TYR A 151 4.39 -18.07 7.02
CA TYR A 151 4.63 -19.49 7.34
C TYR A 151 6.10 -19.86 7.26
N ASN A 152 6.85 -19.30 6.31
CA ASN A 152 8.25 -19.65 6.08
C ASN A 152 9.20 -18.62 6.70
N HIS A 153 8.81 -17.34 6.75
CA HIS A 153 9.66 -16.26 7.29
C HIS A 153 9.17 -15.70 8.63
N THR A 154 7.95 -16.00 9.06
CA THR A 154 7.30 -15.53 10.31
C THR A 154 7.20 -14.02 10.45
N VAL A 155 7.37 -13.27 9.36
CA VAL A 155 7.53 -11.82 9.41
C VAL A 155 6.99 -11.15 8.16
N LEU A 156 6.35 -9.99 8.35
CA LEU A 156 6.05 -9.02 7.31
C LEU A 156 6.74 -7.70 7.67
N TYR A 157 7.69 -7.31 6.84
CA TYR A 157 8.43 -6.08 7.04
C TYR A 157 7.62 -4.87 6.59
N ALA A 158 7.95 -3.68 7.10
CA ALA A 158 7.26 -2.46 6.75
C ALA A 158 7.51 -2.04 5.28
N ALA A 159 8.68 -2.38 4.72
CA ALA A 159 9.01 -2.00 3.35
C ALA A 159 9.85 -3.07 2.61
N TYR A 160 9.62 -3.15 1.30
CA TYR A 160 10.31 -4.07 0.38
C TYR A 160 10.87 -3.33 -0.84
N HIS A 161 11.97 -3.84 -1.41
CA HIS A 161 12.53 -3.32 -2.65
C HIS A 161 11.70 -3.77 -3.86
N ALA A 162 11.18 -2.80 -4.64
CA ALA A 162 10.26 -3.06 -5.76
C ALA A 162 10.81 -4.03 -6.82
N GLY A 163 12.13 -4.00 -7.08
CA GLY A 163 12.76 -4.82 -8.13
C GLY A 163 13.27 -6.19 -7.67
N GLN A 164 13.50 -6.38 -6.37
CA GLN A 164 14.10 -7.61 -5.82
C GLN A 164 13.14 -8.43 -4.96
N GLY A 165 12.04 -7.82 -4.49
CA GLY A 165 11.10 -8.44 -3.57
C GLY A 165 11.67 -8.74 -2.17
N SER A 166 12.89 -8.27 -1.88
CA SER A 166 13.54 -8.43 -0.59
C SER A 166 13.16 -7.31 0.39
N ALA A 167 13.17 -7.63 1.68
CA ALA A 167 12.94 -6.65 2.74
C ALA A 167 13.97 -5.52 2.67
N ALA A 168 13.49 -4.28 2.69
CA ALA A 168 14.34 -3.09 2.71
C ALA A 168 14.69 -2.62 4.13
N VAL A 169 13.84 -2.97 5.09
CA VAL A 169 13.98 -2.64 6.50
C VAL A 169 13.71 -3.87 7.37
N LYS A 170 14.22 -3.87 8.60
CA LYS A 170 13.94 -4.93 9.59
C LYS A 170 12.73 -4.63 10.48
N GLN A 171 12.18 -3.43 10.38
CA GLN A 171 10.97 -3.03 11.11
C GLN A 171 9.77 -3.81 10.58
N GLU A 172 8.96 -4.37 11.48
CA GLU A 172 7.68 -4.99 11.15
C GLU A 172 6.55 -3.95 11.15
N SER A 173 5.47 -4.22 10.41
CA SER A 173 4.25 -3.42 10.49
C SER A 173 3.14 -4.16 11.24
N HIS A 174 2.72 -3.63 12.38
CA HIS A 174 1.65 -4.22 13.19
C HIS A 174 0.29 -4.09 12.53
N ALA A 175 0.00 -2.93 11.92
CA ALA A 175 -1.19 -2.72 11.11
C ALA A 175 -1.31 -3.76 9.99
N VAL A 176 -0.20 -4.14 9.35
CA VAL A 176 -0.19 -5.17 8.30
C VAL A 176 -0.64 -6.53 8.84
N TYR A 177 -0.17 -6.98 10.01
CA TYR A 177 -0.66 -8.24 10.59
C TYR A 177 -2.16 -8.20 10.88
N ALA A 178 -2.67 -7.08 11.38
CA ALA A 178 -4.09 -6.89 11.61
C ALA A 178 -4.90 -6.92 10.29
N MET A 179 -4.41 -6.27 9.23
CA MET A 179 -5.03 -6.32 7.90
C MET A 179 -5.01 -7.75 7.33
N VAL A 180 -3.90 -8.48 7.47
CA VAL A 180 -3.81 -9.89 7.04
C VAL A 180 -4.79 -10.76 7.81
N ALA A 181 -4.97 -10.56 9.12
CA ALA A 181 -5.98 -11.27 9.88
C ALA A 181 -7.41 -10.98 9.37
N ARG A 182 -7.72 -9.73 8.99
CA ARG A 182 -9.01 -9.39 8.36
C ARG A 182 -9.17 -10.05 6.99
N ILE A 183 -8.14 -10.01 6.14
CA ILE A 183 -8.12 -10.70 4.84
C ILE A 183 -8.38 -12.19 5.04
N ALA A 184 -7.67 -12.83 5.97
CA ALA A 184 -7.79 -14.25 6.28
C ALA A 184 -9.23 -14.62 6.69
N ARG A 185 -9.91 -13.78 7.48
CA ARG A 185 -11.33 -13.98 7.82
C ARG A 185 -12.25 -13.87 6.62
N ILE A 186 -12.02 -12.90 5.74
CA ILE A 186 -12.82 -12.70 4.52
C ILE A 186 -12.71 -13.93 3.61
N ILE A 187 -11.50 -14.47 3.43
CA ILE A 187 -11.24 -15.63 2.58
C ILE A 187 -11.42 -16.98 3.30
N GLN A 188 -11.83 -16.95 4.57
CA GLN A 188 -12.04 -18.12 5.43
C GLN A 188 -10.78 -19.01 5.61
N ASP A 189 -9.60 -18.39 5.62
CA ASP A 189 -8.32 -19.06 5.87
C ASP A 189 -7.95 -18.98 7.36
N GLU A 190 -8.38 -19.97 8.13
CA GLU A 190 -8.17 -20.01 9.58
C GLU A 190 -6.68 -20.13 9.96
N ALA A 191 -5.88 -20.84 9.16
CA ALA A 191 -4.45 -21.00 9.43
C ALA A 191 -3.72 -19.67 9.27
N LEU A 192 -4.03 -18.92 8.20
CA LEU A 192 -3.48 -17.59 7.98
C LEU A 192 -3.92 -16.60 9.05
N TYR A 193 -5.20 -16.67 9.46
CA TYR A 193 -5.74 -15.84 10.54
C TYR A 193 -4.96 -16.04 11.84
N ARG A 194 -4.77 -17.29 12.26
CA ARG A 194 -4.02 -17.62 13.48
C ARG A 194 -2.58 -17.14 13.40
N ALA A 195 -1.88 -17.41 12.30
CA ALA A 195 -0.49 -16.97 12.14
C ALA A 195 -0.33 -15.44 12.22
N ALA A 196 -1.24 -14.69 11.60
CA ALA A 196 -1.23 -13.24 11.64
C ALA A 196 -1.57 -12.69 13.04
N VAL A 197 -2.58 -13.26 13.72
CA VAL A 197 -2.97 -12.87 15.08
C VAL A 197 -1.87 -13.20 16.09
N ASP A 198 -1.26 -14.39 16.02
CA ASP A 198 -0.18 -14.78 16.93
C ASP A 198 1.01 -13.83 16.78
N ARG A 199 1.36 -13.47 15.54
CA ARG A 199 2.44 -12.51 15.30
C ARG A 199 2.09 -11.09 15.75
N LEU A 200 0.85 -10.66 15.56
CA LEU A 200 0.36 -9.38 16.08
C LEU A 200 0.43 -9.33 17.62
N LEU A 201 -0.08 -10.36 18.30
CA LEU A 201 -0.09 -10.45 19.77
C LEU A 201 1.31 -10.53 20.37
N TRP A 202 2.31 -10.99 19.61
CA TRP A 202 3.71 -10.94 20.04
C TRP A 202 4.18 -9.50 20.33
N HIS A 203 3.60 -8.50 19.66
CA HIS A 203 3.91 -7.07 19.85
C HIS A 203 3.02 -6.38 20.90
N GLN A 204 2.19 -7.14 21.63
CA GLN A 204 1.38 -6.61 22.72
C GLN A 204 2.20 -6.46 24.00
N ALA A 205 2.09 -5.31 24.67
CA ALA A 205 2.68 -5.10 25.99
C ALA A 205 2.00 -6.02 27.03
N THR A 206 2.77 -6.92 27.62
CA THR A 206 2.28 -7.89 28.62
C THR A 206 2.76 -7.58 30.05
N SER A 207 3.69 -6.64 30.21
CA SER A 207 4.20 -6.25 31.53
C SER A 207 3.13 -5.55 32.35
N ARG A 208 2.74 -6.17 33.48
CA ARG A 208 1.71 -5.65 34.39
C ARG A 208 2.06 -4.31 35.05
N THR A 209 3.33 -3.93 35.03
CA THR A 209 3.80 -2.65 35.59
C THR A 209 3.92 -1.56 34.53
N SER A 210 3.66 -1.87 33.25
CA SER A 210 3.71 -0.90 32.18
C SER A 210 2.44 -0.04 32.16
N PRO A 211 2.53 1.30 32.01
CA PRO A 211 1.38 2.14 31.77
C PRO A 211 0.72 1.85 30.39
N ALA A 212 1.43 1.16 29.49
CA ALA A 212 0.96 0.74 28.18
C ALA A 212 0.49 -0.73 28.15
N LEU A 213 0.17 -1.34 29.30
CA LEU A 213 -0.32 -2.73 29.36
C LEU A 213 -1.46 -2.96 28.36
N SER A 214 -1.36 -4.05 27.60
CA SER A 214 -2.26 -4.46 26.51
C SER A 214 -2.23 -3.62 25.24
N ALA A 215 -1.47 -2.51 25.22
CA ALA A 215 -1.26 -1.75 23.99
C ALA A 215 -0.26 -2.47 23.07
N PHE A 216 -0.45 -2.28 21.77
CA PHE A 216 0.55 -2.62 20.76
C PHE A 216 1.54 -1.47 20.64
N PHE A 217 2.83 -1.78 20.71
CA PHE A 217 3.89 -0.79 20.76
C PHE A 217 5.03 -1.16 19.81
N ARG A 218 5.70 -0.15 19.28
CA ARG A 218 6.93 -0.28 18.49
C ARG A 218 8.11 0.23 19.31
N GLU A 219 9.22 -0.46 19.21
CA GLU A 219 10.50 0.00 19.77
C GLU A 219 11.34 0.59 18.63
N ALA A 220 11.85 1.80 18.83
CA ALA A 220 12.78 2.43 17.91
C ALA A 220 14.23 2.03 18.23
N ALA A 221 15.15 2.37 17.33
CA ALA A 221 16.56 1.98 17.44
C ALA A 221 17.31 2.58 18.66
N ASN A 222 16.70 3.54 19.35
CA ASN A 222 17.21 4.22 20.55
C ASN A 222 16.47 3.79 21.83
N ASP A 223 15.81 2.63 21.81
CA ASP A 223 14.99 2.07 22.91
C ASP A 223 13.76 2.93 23.26
N GLU A 224 13.39 3.90 22.42
CA GLU A 224 12.14 4.65 22.59
C GLU A 224 10.94 3.77 22.23
N ILE A 225 9.94 3.78 23.10
CA ILE A 225 8.69 3.04 22.93
C ILE A 225 7.62 3.98 22.38
N PHE A 226 7.07 3.60 21.23
CA PHE A 226 5.99 4.33 20.57
C PHE A 226 4.70 3.52 20.60
N VAL A 227 3.61 4.16 20.99
CA VAL A 227 2.26 3.60 20.91
C VAL A 227 1.48 4.46 19.91
N TRP A 228 1.18 3.89 18.75
CA TRP A 228 0.43 4.58 17.72
C TRP A 228 -1.05 4.18 17.75
N ALA A 229 -1.92 5.18 17.63
CA ALA A 229 -3.36 4.96 17.63
C ALA A 229 -3.80 4.09 16.45
N ALA A 230 -3.16 4.23 15.29
CA ALA A 230 -3.45 3.44 14.10
C ALA A 230 -3.22 1.94 14.33
N ASP A 231 -2.06 1.54 14.86
CA ASP A 231 -1.74 0.14 15.16
C ASP A 231 -2.74 -0.49 16.13
N ASN A 232 -3.08 0.23 17.20
CA ASN A 232 -4.01 -0.26 18.21
C ASN A 232 -5.45 -0.34 17.67
N THR A 233 -5.85 0.60 16.80
CA THR A 233 -7.16 0.56 16.14
C THR A 233 -7.25 -0.63 15.18
N TRP A 234 -6.22 -0.85 14.37
CA TRP A 234 -6.14 -2.00 13.47
C TRP A 234 -6.16 -3.32 14.24
N ALA A 235 -5.39 -3.42 15.32
CA ALA A 235 -5.37 -4.60 16.15
C ALA A 235 -6.75 -4.89 16.77
N LEU A 236 -7.46 -3.86 17.25
CA LEU A 236 -8.83 -4.01 17.74
C LEU A 236 -9.78 -4.52 16.65
N LEU A 237 -9.67 -4.01 15.42
CA LEU A 237 -10.50 -4.45 14.29
C LEU A 237 -10.20 -5.91 13.88
N ALA A 238 -8.96 -6.35 14.02
CA ALA A 238 -8.57 -7.73 13.71
C ALA A 238 -9.08 -8.73 14.74
N LEU A 239 -8.98 -8.39 16.03
CA LEU A 239 -9.28 -9.29 17.16
C LEU A 239 -10.76 -9.41 17.51
N ARG A 240 -11.63 -8.56 16.94
CA ARG A 240 -13.08 -8.54 17.18
C ARG A 240 -13.87 -9.43 16.23
#